data_AF-A0A933IQM4-F1
#
_entry.id   AF-A0A933IQM4-F1
#
_cell.length_a   1.000
_cell.length_b   1.000
_cell.length_c   1.000
_cell.angle_alpha   90.00
_cell.angle_beta   90.00
_cell.angle_gamma   90.00
#
_symmetry.space_group_name_H-M   'P 1'
#
loop_
_entity.id
_entity.type
_entity.pdbx_description
1 polymer ?
#
loop_
_entity_poly.entity_id
_entity_poly.type
_entity_poly.pdbx_seq_one_letter_code
_entity_poly.pdbx_strand_id
1 'polypeptide(L)'
;MSKPQYPTREGIWSKGPRPEKTYSGVKLGMPYKEAVDSLRGALRDRDDFDPAVLFVWGTMQATGVLNILKAVEEEFGEKGQTVVRRAISKAGYEACRQLLDDSEFPEDVPDVELTSFIVTGINTILYASLENPWITSEKRCEFDILWCPHQDRYTAFDCRVQRYFVEGMLRACEEFTGRKFHPVVDKIIPRGTDRCHFTVDLWEDDGGTHPWDKYSEELARRAFDKMKGTNKKKGSPGT
;
A
#
# COMPACT_ATOMS: atom_id res chain seq x y z
N MET A 1 24.22 -7.71 -0.41
CA MET A 1 23.45 -7.46 0.83
C MET A 1 22.81 -8.78 1.23
N SER A 2 22.84 -9.12 2.52
CA SER A 2 22.22 -10.34 3.02
C SER A 2 20.70 -10.26 2.86
N LYS A 3 20.07 -11.37 2.45
CA LYS A 3 18.61 -11.48 2.48
C LYS A 3 18.11 -11.27 3.91
N PRO A 4 16.92 -10.69 4.11
CA PRO A 4 16.33 -10.61 5.45
C PRO A 4 16.22 -12.01 6.06
N GLN A 5 16.55 -12.14 7.35
CA GLN A 5 16.39 -13.40 8.07
C GLN A 5 15.04 -13.42 8.78
N TYR A 6 14.28 -14.49 8.57
CA TYR A 6 13.00 -14.74 9.23
C TYR A 6 13.08 -16.04 10.06
N PRO A 7 12.43 -16.11 11.23
CA PRO A 7 11.63 -15.06 11.86
C PRO A 7 12.50 -13.91 12.40
N THR A 8 11.97 -12.68 12.37
CA THR A 8 12.58 -11.51 12.99
C THR A 8 11.72 -11.01 14.16
N ARG A 9 12.36 -10.32 15.11
CA ARG A 9 11.68 -9.58 16.19
C ARG A 9 11.63 -8.08 15.90
N GLU A 10 12.20 -7.64 14.78
CA GLU A 10 12.15 -6.26 14.34
C GLU A 10 10.78 -5.96 13.70
N GLY A 11 10.30 -4.74 13.91
CA GLY A 11 9.02 -4.28 13.37
C GLY A 11 7.80 -4.86 14.08
N ILE A 12 6.63 -4.56 13.52
CA ILE A 12 5.31 -4.83 14.07
C ILE A 12 4.36 -5.36 12.99
N TRP A 13 3.50 -6.28 13.42
CA TRP A 13 2.31 -6.70 12.68
C TRP A 13 1.08 -5.95 13.22
N SER A 14 -0.12 -6.29 12.74
CA SER A 14 -1.38 -5.61 13.07
C SER A 14 -1.77 -5.59 14.55
N LYS A 15 -1.10 -6.39 15.40
CA LYS A 15 -1.28 -6.41 16.86
C LYS A 15 -0.02 -6.00 17.64
N GLY A 16 1.00 -5.50 16.95
CA GLY A 16 2.27 -5.12 17.57
C GLY A 16 2.16 -3.79 18.33
N PRO A 17 2.90 -3.63 19.43
CA PRO A 17 2.92 -2.38 20.18
C PRO A 17 3.84 -1.35 19.52
N ARG A 18 3.59 -0.08 19.77
CA ARG A 18 4.49 1.02 19.42
C ARG A 18 4.99 1.76 20.67
N PRO A 19 6.16 2.43 20.60
CA PRO A 19 6.74 3.13 21.75
C PRO A 19 5.97 4.40 22.16
N GLU A 20 5.21 5.02 21.25
CA GLU A 20 4.43 6.22 21.55
C GLU A 20 3.33 5.92 22.58
N LYS A 21 3.30 6.68 23.67
CA LYS A 21 2.37 6.45 24.80
C LYS A 21 0.89 6.49 24.36
N THR A 22 0.56 7.39 23.46
CA THR A 22 -0.78 7.58 22.87
C THR A 22 -1.24 6.37 22.08
N TYR A 23 -0.32 5.58 21.50
CA TYR A 23 -0.67 4.39 20.72
C TYR A 23 -1.33 3.30 21.56
N SER A 24 -1.09 3.27 22.88
CA SER A 24 -1.76 2.32 23.79
C SER A 24 -3.28 2.48 23.84
N GLY A 25 -3.81 3.67 23.48
CA GLY A 25 -5.24 3.95 23.37
C GLY A 25 -5.79 3.76 21.95
N VAL A 26 -4.97 3.40 20.97
CA VAL A 26 -5.40 3.21 19.59
C VAL A 26 -5.94 1.80 19.38
N LYS A 27 -7.10 1.70 18.73
CA LYS A 27 -7.62 0.43 18.21
C LYS A 27 -7.79 0.58 16.71
N LEU A 28 -6.95 -0.10 15.94
CA LEU A 28 -7.07 -0.10 14.48
C LEU A 28 -8.24 -0.99 14.06
N GLY A 29 -9.07 -0.46 13.17
CA GLY A 29 -10.22 -1.15 12.59
C GLY A 29 -9.84 -2.33 11.70
N MET A 30 -10.84 -3.08 11.25
CA MET A 30 -10.64 -4.22 10.36
C MET A 30 -11.66 -4.15 9.21
N PRO A 31 -11.22 -3.80 7.98
CA PRO A 31 -12.11 -3.78 6.83
C PRO A 31 -12.77 -5.13 6.59
N TYR A 32 -13.93 -5.10 5.92
CA TYR A 32 -14.73 -6.27 5.59
C TYR A 32 -15.10 -7.08 6.84
N LYS A 33 -15.44 -6.39 7.93
CA LYS A 33 -15.65 -6.97 9.27
C LYS A 33 -16.50 -8.25 9.26
N GLU A 34 -17.65 -8.24 8.59
CA GLU A 34 -18.54 -9.41 8.51
C GLU A 34 -17.85 -10.62 7.84
N ALA A 35 -17.11 -10.39 6.75
CA ALA A 35 -16.39 -11.44 6.05
C ALA A 35 -15.23 -11.98 6.91
N VAL A 36 -14.50 -11.10 7.61
CA VAL A 36 -13.42 -11.48 8.52
C VAL A 36 -13.95 -12.29 9.71
N ASP A 37 -15.07 -11.88 10.30
CA ASP A 37 -15.67 -12.58 11.43
C ASP A 37 -16.24 -13.95 10.99
N SER A 38 -16.81 -14.04 9.79
CA SER A 38 -17.21 -15.32 9.16
C SER A 38 -16.02 -16.26 8.95
N LEU A 39 -14.91 -15.76 8.40
CA LEU A 39 -13.67 -16.53 8.26
C LEU A 39 -13.17 -17.04 9.61
N ARG A 40 -13.10 -16.18 10.63
CA ARG A 40 -12.70 -16.58 11.99
C ARG A 40 -13.62 -17.65 12.57
N GLY A 41 -14.92 -17.59 12.28
CA GLY A 41 -15.89 -18.62 12.65
C GLY A 41 -15.64 -19.95 11.94
N ALA A 42 -15.41 -19.92 10.63
CA ALA A 42 -15.17 -21.11 9.81
C ALA A 42 -13.86 -21.83 10.19
N LEU A 43 -12.86 -21.08 10.64
CA LEU A 43 -11.56 -21.62 11.07
C LEU A 43 -11.50 -21.96 12.56
N ARG A 44 -12.57 -21.68 13.32
CA ARG A 44 -12.58 -21.93 14.77
C ARG A 44 -12.39 -23.42 15.02
N ASP A 45 -11.40 -23.75 15.84
CA ASP A 45 -11.05 -25.12 16.23
C ASP A 45 -10.66 -26.04 15.06
N ARG A 46 -10.16 -25.46 13.94
CA ARG A 46 -9.61 -26.18 12.78
C ARG A 46 -8.09 -26.17 12.80
N ASP A 47 -7.48 -27.29 13.18
CA ASP A 47 -6.03 -27.51 13.14
C ASP A 47 -5.52 -27.96 11.77
N ASP A 48 -6.41 -28.37 10.88
CA ASP A 48 -6.14 -28.79 9.50
C ASP A 48 -5.97 -27.63 8.52
N PHE A 49 -6.15 -26.38 8.97
CA PHE A 49 -6.05 -25.20 8.13
C PHE A 49 -4.65 -24.56 8.22
N ASP A 50 -3.94 -24.51 7.09
CA ASP A 50 -2.72 -23.73 6.94
C ASP A 50 -3.03 -22.29 6.46
N PRO A 51 -2.82 -21.24 7.28
CA PRO A 51 -3.07 -19.86 6.89
C PRO A 51 -2.31 -19.41 5.63
N ALA A 52 -1.20 -20.08 5.27
CA ALA A 52 -0.45 -19.79 4.04
C ALA A 52 -1.30 -19.97 2.78
N VAL A 53 -2.35 -20.81 2.79
CA VAL A 53 -3.22 -20.98 1.62
C VAL A 53 -4.02 -19.71 1.29
N LEU A 54 -4.34 -18.87 2.28
CA LEU A 54 -4.95 -17.56 2.04
C LEU A 54 -3.97 -16.59 1.39
N PHE A 55 -2.68 -16.68 1.77
CA PHE A 55 -1.63 -15.90 1.13
C PHE A 55 -1.45 -16.32 -0.34
N VAL A 56 -1.50 -17.62 -0.66
CA VAL A 56 -1.47 -18.12 -2.05
C VAL A 56 -2.66 -17.58 -2.84
N TRP A 57 -3.87 -17.67 -2.27
CA TRP A 57 -5.08 -17.13 -2.90
C TRP A 57 -4.98 -15.62 -3.14
N GLY A 58 -4.57 -14.84 -2.13
CA GLY A 58 -4.39 -13.39 -2.25
C GLY A 58 -3.33 -13.01 -3.29
N THR A 59 -2.22 -13.74 -3.34
CA THR A 59 -1.16 -13.54 -4.34
C THR A 59 -1.66 -13.81 -5.76
N MET A 60 -2.53 -14.81 -5.94
CA MET A 60 -3.18 -15.08 -7.22
C MET A 60 -4.10 -13.92 -7.64
N GLN A 61 -4.94 -13.40 -6.72
CA GLN A 61 -5.80 -12.24 -7.00
C GLN A 61 -4.99 -10.99 -7.35
N ALA A 62 -3.93 -10.70 -6.58
CA ALA A 62 -3.02 -9.57 -6.83
C ALA A 62 -2.34 -9.68 -8.21
N THR A 63 -1.88 -10.88 -8.58
CA THR A 63 -1.35 -11.16 -9.92
C THR A 63 -2.40 -10.96 -11.01
N GLY A 64 -3.65 -11.37 -10.77
CA GLY A 64 -4.77 -11.14 -11.66
C GLY A 64 -5.00 -9.65 -11.95
N VAL A 65 -5.05 -8.81 -10.90
CA VAL A 65 -5.18 -7.34 -11.03
C VAL A 65 -4.02 -6.75 -11.85
N LEU A 66 -2.79 -7.18 -11.58
CA LEU A 66 -1.62 -6.74 -12.34
C LEU A 66 -1.69 -7.13 -13.82
N ASN A 67 -2.16 -8.34 -14.12
CA ASN A 67 -2.32 -8.82 -15.50
C ASN A 67 -3.44 -8.06 -16.23
N ILE A 68 -4.56 -7.77 -15.54
CA ILE A 68 -5.64 -6.92 -16.08
C ILE A 68 -5.10 -5.54 -16.43
N LEU A 69 -4.34 -4.90 -15.52
CA LEU A 69 -3.70 -3.61 -15.79
C LEU A 69 -2.86 -3.66 -17.07
N LYS A 70 -1.97 -4.66 -17.19
CA LYS A 70 -1.09 -4.81 -18.35
C LYS A 70 -1.87 -5.05 -19.64
N ALA A 71 -2.83 -5.97 -19.63
CA ALA A 71 -3.63 -6.31 -20.82
C ALA A 71 -4.49 -5.12 -21.29
N VAL A 72 -5.09 -4.39 -20.35
CA VAL A 72 -5.92 -3.22 -20.67
C VAL A 72 -5.06 -2.05 -21.17
N GLU A 73 -3.85 -1.86 -20.63
CA GLU A 73 -2.89 -0.89 -21.20
C GLU A 73 -2.44 -1.28 -22.60
N GLU A 74 -2.26 -2.58 -22.88
CA GLU A 74 -1.83 -3.08 -24.20
C GLU A 74 -2.90 -2.86 -25.26
N GLU A 75 -4.15 -3.17 -24.92
CA GLU A 75 -5.27 -3.07 -25.84
C GLU A 75 -5.77 -1.62 -26.02
N PHE A 76 -5.84 -0.84 -24.92
CA PHE A 76 -6.54 0.44 -24.91
C PHE A 76 -5.64 1.66 -24.58
N GLY A 77 -4.34 1.46 -24.36
CA GLY A 77 -3.39 2.52 -24.06
C GLY A 77 -3.76 3.35 -22.82
N GLU A 78 -3.58 4.67 -22.91
CA GLU A 78 -3.86 5.63 -21.82
C GLU A 78 -5.29 5.56 -21.29
N LYS A 79 -6.27 5.31 -22.17
CA LYS A 79 -7.68 5.15 -21.75
C LYS A 79 -7.85 3.91 -20.88
N GLY A 80 -7.22 2.81 -21.26
CA GLY A 80 -7.21 1.58 -20.47
C GLY A 80 -6.61 1.80 -19.09
N GLN A 81 -5.46 2.47 -19.04
CA GLN A 81 -4.78 2.80 -17.79
C GLN A 81 -5.67 3.63 -16.85
N THR A 82 -6.37 4.63 -17.39
CA THR A 82 -7.30 5.48 -16.63
C THR A 82 -8.43 4.66 -16.01
N VAL A 83 -9.01 3.74 -16.78
CA VAL A 83 -10.11 2.88 -16.31
C VAL A 83 -9.65 1.99 -15.15
N VAL A 84 -8.49 1.33 -15.30
CA VAL A 84 -7.97 0.43 -14.26
C VAL A 84 -7.52 1.20 -13.03
N ARG A 85 -6.81 2.33 -13.19
CA ARG A 85 -6.42 3.23 -12.09
C ARG A 85 -7.62 3.64 -11.25
N ARG A 86 -8.71 4.08 -11.88
CA ARG A 86 -9.95 4.46 -11.19
C ARG A 86 -10.57 3.30 -10.41
N ALA A 87 -10.62 2.10 -11.01
CA ALA A 87 -11.18 0.92 -10.36
C ALA A 87 -10.36 0.50 -9.13
N ILE A 88 -9.03 0.48 -9.26
CA ILE A 88 -8.12 0.12 -8.17
C ILE A 88 -8.16 1.18 -7.05
N SER A 89 -8.17 2.47 -7.41
CA SER A 89 -8.32 3.56 -6.44
C SER A 89 -9.64 3.47 -5.67
N LYS A 90 -10.73 3.08 -6.33
CA LYS A 90 -12.00 2.84 -5.63
C LYS A 90 -11.86 1.73 -4.58
N ALA A 91 -11.23 0.61 -4.91
CA ALA A 91 -11.01 -0.47 -3.96
C ALA A 91 -10.12 -0.04 -2.77
N GLY A 92 -9.05 0.72 -3.03
CA GLY A 92 -8.19 1.26 -1.98
C GLY A 92 -8.92 2.23 -1.04
N TYR A 93 -9.78 3.08 -1.60
CA TYR A 93 -10.63 3.98 -0.83
C TYR A 93 -11.62 3.22 0.05
N GLU A 94 -12.36 2.26 -0.51
CA GLU A 94 -13.36 1.50 0.24
C GLU A 94 -12.74 0.73 1.42
N ALA A 95 -11.61 0.06 1.19
CA ALA A 95 -10.91 -0.66 2.25
C ALA A 95 -10.39 0.28 3.34
N CYS A 96 -9.77 1.40 2.95
CA CYS A 96 -9.24 2.36 3.91
C CYS A 96 -10.34 3.10 4.67
N ARG A 97 -11.46 3.41 4.01
CA ARG A 97 -12.60 4.05 4.66
C ARG A 97 -13.16 3.16 5.77
N GLN A 98 -13.33 1.86 5.51
CA GLN A 98 -13.76 0.88 6.52
C GLN A 98 -12.72 0.71 7.64
N LEU A 99 -11.42 0.64 7.31
CA LEU A 99 -10.36 0.63 8.32
C LEU A 99 -10.52 1.80 9.29
N LEU A 100 -10.70 3.01 8.76
CA LEU A 100 -10.78 4.24 9.53
C LEU A 100 -12.09 4.34 10.33
N ASP A 101 -13.23 3.97 9.74
CA ASP A 101 -14.54 3.96 10.42
C ASP A 101 -14.57 3.02 11.62
N ASP A 102 -13.90 1.89 11.52
CA ASP A 102 -13.81 0.89 12.58
C ASP A 102 -12.63 1.15 13.54
N SER A 103 -11.89 2.24 13.36
CA SER A 103 -10.76 2.60 14.22
C SER A 103 -11.17 3.55 15.36
N GLU A 104 -10.53 3.39 16.52
CA GLU A 104 -10.63 4.30 17.64
C GLU A 104 -9.26 4.95 17.89
N PHE A 105 -9.24 6.28 17.98
CA PHE A 105 -8.06 7.08 18.30
C PHE A 105 -8.34 7.96 19.53
N PRO A 106 -7.36 8.19 20.43
CA PRO A 106 -7.51 9.16 21.51
C PRO A 106 -7.79 10.58 20.98
N GLU A 107 -8.52 11.40 21.73
CA GLU A 107 -8.93 12.76 21.31
C GLU A 107 -7.74 13.72 21.14
N ASP A 108 -6.70 13.58 21.98
CA ASP A 108 -5.55 14.50 22.03
C ASP A 108 -4.29 13.95 21.34
N VAL A 109 -4.44 13.16 20.26
CA VAL A 109 -3.29 12.65 19.50
C VAL A 109 -2.71 13.76 18.62
N PRO A 110 -1.40 14.07 18.72
CA PRO A 110 -0.73 14.98 17.79
C PRO A 110 -0.93 14.57 16.32
N ASP A 111 -1.07 15.53 15.41
CA ASP A 111 -1.41 15.26 14.00
C ASP A 111 -0.44 14.27 13.31
N VAL A 112 0.87 14.38 13.60
CA VAL A 112 1.89 13.48 13.05
C VAL A 112 1.79 12.08 13.64
N GLU A 113 1.42 11.94 14.91
CA GLU A 113 1.18 10.65 15.55
C GLU A 113 -0.06 10.00 14.95
N LEU A 114 -1.17 10.74 14.81
CA LEU A 114 -2.39 10.24 14.18
C LEU A 114 -2.11 9.74 12.76
N THR A 115 -1.39 10.54 11.98
CA THR A 115 -0.96 10.16 10.62
C THR A 115 -0.11 8.89 10.64
N SER A 116 0.89 8.82 11.53
CA SER A 116 1.76 7.64 11.66
C SER A 116 0.98 6.39 12.07
N PHE A 117 -0.02 6.51 12.95
CA PHE A 117 -0.83 5.39 13.42
C PHE A 117 -1.79 4.89 12.34
N ILE A 118 -2.40 5.79 11.57
CA ILE A 118 -3.21 5.44 10.39
C ILE A 118 -2.34 4.71 9.37
N VAL A 119 -1.14 5.21 9.09
CA VAL A 119 -0.18 4.57 8.18
C VAL A 119 0.20 3.17 8.68
N THR A 120 0.39 2.99 9.99
CA THR A 120 0.57 1.65 10.58
C THR A 120 -0.61 0.72 10.31
N GLY A 121 -1.85 1.20 10.44
CA GLY A 121 -3.03 0.41 10.07
C GLY A 121 -3.03 0.02 8.60
N ILE A 122 -2.74 0.96 7.70
CA ILE A 122 -2.63 0.69 6.27
C ILE A 122 -1.57 -0.39 6.00
N ASN A 123 -0.37 -0.22 6.55
CA ASN A 123 0.75 -1.12 6.31
C ASN A 123 0.51 -2.53 6.89
N THR A 124 0.07 -2.61 8.14
CA THR A 124 -0.03 -3.89 8.86
C THR A 124 -1.35 -4.64 8.61
N ILE A 125 -2.42 -3.94 8.20
CA ILE A 125 -3.75 -4.54 7.96
C ILE A 125 -4.05 -4.62 6.47
N LEU A 126 -4.00 -3.50 5.73
CA LEU A 126 -4.37 -3.49 4.30
C LEU A 126 -3.28 -4.13 3.43
N TYR A 127 -2.02 -3.86 3.74
CA TYR A 127 -0.87 -4.42 3.04
C TYR A 127 -0.30 -5.66 3.71
N ALA A 128 -0.83 -6.08 4.86
CA ALA A 128 -0.35 -7.22 5.64
C ALA A 128 1.20 -7.27 5.70
N SER A 129 1.82 -6.12 5.92
CA SER A 129 3.27 -5.94 5.86
C SER A 129 3.86 -5.82 7.25
N LEU A 130 5.11 -6.28 7.41
CA LEU A 130 5.88 -6.08 8.64
C LEU A 130 6.48 -4.68 8.59
N GLU A 131 6.00 -3.79 9.45
CA GLU A 131 6.37 -2.38 9.47
C GLU A 131 7.34 -2.09 10.63
N ASN A 132 8.29 -1.18 10.44
CA ASN A 132 9.05 -0.56 11.52
C ASN A 132 8.89 0.97 11.43
N PRO A 133 7.95 1.59 12.16
CA PRO A 133 7.65 3.02 12.06
C PRO A 133 8.37 3.87 13.12
N TRP A 134 8.60 5.14 12.82
CA TRP A 134 9.08 6.15 13.78
C TRP A 134 8.65 7.56 13.36
N ILE A 135 8.73 8.50 14.30
CA ILE A 135 8.41 9.91 14.08
C ILE A 135 9.70 10.72 14.15
N THR A 136 9.96 11.54 13.13
CA THR A 136 11.21 12.34 13.04
C THR A 136 11.00 13.79 13.44
N SER A 137 9.77 14.32 13.36
CA SER A 137 9.43 15.68 13.80
C SER A 137 7.92 15.84 13.98
N GLU A 138 7.48 17.02 14.40
CA GLU A 138 6.05 17.39 14.51
C GLU A 138 5.29 17.37 13.17
N LYS A 139 6.00 17.35 12.02
CA LYS A 139 5.39 17.35 10.68
C LYS A 139 5.78 16.15 9.81
N ARG A 140 6.59 15.23 10.33
CA ARG A 140 7.11 14.09 9.55
C ARG A 140 7.18 12.82 10.37
N CYS A 141 6.68 11.74 9.79
CA CYS A 141 6.95 10.38 10.23
C CYS A 141 7.57 9.57 9.08
N GLU A 142 8.19 8.46 9.44
CA GLU A 142 8.88 7.59 8.52
C GLU A 142 8.61 6.13 8.91
N PHE A 143 8.77 5.23 7.95
CA PHE A 143 8.67 3.81 8.24
C PHE A 143 9.46 2.99 7.23
N ASP A 144 9.91 1.85 7.72
CA ASP A 144 10.43 0.79 6.87
C ASP A 144 9.41 -0.35 6.76
N ILE A 145 9.26 -0.88 5.55
CA ILE A 145 8.64 -2.19 5.36
C ILE A 145 9.74 -3.23 5.28
N LEU A 146 9.82 -4.06 6.31
CA LEU A 146 10.82 -5.12 6.46
C LEU A 146 10.41 -6.38 5.68
N TRP A 147 9.10 -6.62 5.56
CA TRP A 147 8.53 -7.68 4.72
C TRP A 147 7.23 -7.21 4.09
N CYS A 148 7.06 -7.48 2.79
CA CYS A 148 5.82 -7.22 2.05
C CYS A 148 5.33 -8.48 1.35
N PRO A 149 4.00 -8.77 1.35
CA PRO A 149 3.40 -9.87 0.61
C PRO A 149 3.82 -10.00 -0.87
N HIS A 150 4.15 -8.87 -1.50
CA HIS A 150 4.44 -8.82 -2.92
C HIS A 150 5.94 -8.92 -3.25
N GLN A 151 6.83 -8.88 -2.26
CA GLN A 151 8.28 -8.69 -2.48
C GLN A 151 8.92 -9.82 -3.32
N ASP A 152 8.41 -11.04 -3.20
CA ASP A 152 8.93 -12.23 -3.86
C ASP A 152 8.24 -12.51 -5.22
N ARG A 153 7.22 -11.71 -5.58
CA ARG A 153 6.40 -11.92 -6.78
C ARG A 153 6.39 -10.75 -7.75
N TYR A 154 6.48 -9.52 -7.25
CA TYR A 154 6.39 -8.30 -8.04
C TYR A 154 7.78 -7.83 -8.45
N THR A 155 7.92 -7.37 -9.70
CA THR A 155 9.07 -6.55 -10.06
C THR A 155 8.93 -5.15 -9.47
N ALA A 156 10.04 -4.39 -9.42
CA ALA A 156 10.02 -2.99 -9.01
C ALA A 156 9.02 -2.12 -9.79
N PHE A 157 8.76 -2.47 -11.06
CA PHE A 157 7.79 -1.74 -11.88
C PHE A 157 6.35 -2.16 -11.58
N ASP A 158 6.12 -3.42 -11.18
CA ASP A 158 4.79 -3.90 -10.83
C ASP A 158 4.23 -3.23 -9.57
N CYS A 159 5.10 -2.81 -8.65
CA CYS A 159 4.72 -2.03 -7.46
C CYS A 159 3.93 -0.74 -7.77
N ARG A 160 3.95 -0.24 -9.01
CA ARG A 160 3.11 0.90 -9.42
C ARG A 160 1.62 0.64 -9.24
N VAL A 161 1.15 -0.61 -9.31
CA VAL A 161 -0.26 -0.94 -9.06
C VAL A 161 -0.67 -0.57 -7.64
N GLN A 162 0.25 -0.70 -6.67
CA GLN A 162 0.02 -0.32 -5.28
C GLN A 162 -0.19 1.19 -5.16
N ARG A 163 0.39 1.99 -6.06
CA ARG A 163 0.17 3.44 -6.03
C ARG A 163 -1.27 3.83 -6.31
N TYR A 164 -1.95 3.10 -7.19
CA TYR A 164 -3.36 3.35 -7.48
C TYR A 164 -4.25 2.98 -6.30
N PHE A 165 -3.91 1.95 -5.52
CA PHE A 165 -4.59 1.67 -4.25
C PHE A 165 -4.39 2.81 -3.26
N VAL A 166 -3.13 3.26 -3.09
CA VAL A 166 -2.80 4.37 -2.17
C VAL A 166 -3.49 5.68 -2.56
N GLU A 167 -3.72 5.97 -3.86
CA GLU A 167 -4.52 7.15 -4.25
C GLU A 167 -5.92 7.15 -3.62
N GLY A 168 -6.57 5.99 -3.59
CA GLY A 168 -7.85 5.84 -2.90
C GLY A 168 -7.73 5.98 -1.39
N MET A 169 -6.69 5.39 -0.80
CA MET A 169 -6.42 5.44 0.64
C MET A 169 -6.14 6.88 1.11
N LEU A 170 -5.34 7.64 0.36
CA LEU A 170 -5.05 9.04 0.63
C LEU A 170 -6.33 9.88 0.69
N ARG A 171 -7.23 9.68 -0.27
CA ARG A 171 -8.54 10.35 -0.26
C ARG A 171 -9.36 9.98 0.98
N ALA A 172 -9.41 8.70 1.35
CA ALA A 172 -10.14 8.25 2.54
C ALA A 172 -9.57 8.86 3.83
N CYS A 173 -8.24 8.92 3.95
CA CYS A 173 -7.60 9.53 5.10
C CYS A 173 -7.77 11.05 5.15
N GLU A 174 -7.76 11.73 3.99
CA GLU A 174 -8.06 13.17 3.92
C GLU A 174 -9.47 13.47 4.40
N GLU A 175 -10.46 12.71 3.92
CA GLU A 175 -11.86 12.85 4.38
C GLU A 175 -12.02 12.58 5.88
N PHE A 176 -11.25 11.63 6.43
CA PHE A 176 -11.31 11.26 7.84
C PHE A 176 -10.60 12.28 8.75
N THR A 177 -9.43 12.75 8.37
CA THR A 177 -8.57 13.61 9.21
C THR A 177 -8.78 15.10 8.93
N GLY A 178 -9.39 15.46 7.79
CA GLY A 178 -9.41 16.83 7.28
C GLY A 178 -8.04 17.31 6.79
N ARG A 179 -7.06 16.42 6.63
CA ARG A 179 -5.66 16.75 6.35
C ARG A 179 -5.10 15.91 5.22
N LYS A 180 -4.18 16.51 4.47
CA LYS A 180 -3.42 15.81 3.43
C LYS A 180 -2.05 15.41 3.96
N PHE A 181 -1.53 14.31 3.46
CA PHE A 181 -0.17 13.88 3.72
C PHE A 181 0.47 13.34 2.46
N HIS A 182 1.78 13.53 2.38
CA HIS A 182 2.57 13.22 1.22
C HIS A 182 3.52 12.06 1.53
N PRO A 183 3.17 10.81 1.16
CA PRO A 183 4.11 9.71 1.22
C PRO A 183 5.10 9.78 0.05
N VAL A 184 6.38 9.61 0.36
CA VAL A 184 7.48 9.46 -0.59
C VAL A 184 8.10 8.08 -0.42
N VAL A 185 8.47 7.45 -1.54
CA VAL A 185 9.11 6.14 -1.55
C VAL A 185 10.55 6.29 -2.01
N ASP A 186 11.51 6.02 -1.12
CA ASP A 186 12.92 6.19 -1.42
C ASP A 186 13.57 4.88 -1.88
N LYS A 187 13.24 3.77 -1.21
CA LYS A 187 13.80 2.44 -1.45
C LYS A 187 12.67 1.42 -1.54
N ILE A 188 12.85 0.39 -2.36
CA ILE A 188 11.90 -0.72 -2.47
C ILE A 188 12.62 -2.05 -2.61
N ILE A 189 12.16 -3.07 -1.88
CA ILE A 189 12.74 -4.42 -1.86
C ILE A 189 12.89 -5.00 -3.28
N PRO A 190 11.92 -4.86 -4.21
CA PRO A 190 12.08 -5.39 -5.56
C PRO A 190 13.18 -4.72 -6.41
N ARG A 191 13.82 -3.64 -5.93
CA ARG A 191 15.06 -3.07 -6.51
C ARG A 191 16.34 -3.65 -5.87
N GLY A 192 16.21 -4.66 -5.02
CA GLY A 192 17.32 -5.35 -4.37
C GLY A 192 17.76 -4.73 -3.04
N THR A 193 16.93 -3.87 -2.43
CA THR A 193 17.17 -3.38 -1.06
C THR A 193 16.68 -4.40 -0.03
N ASP A 194 17.19 -4.28 1.19
CA ASP A 194 16.80 -5.10 2.35
C ASP A 194 15.41 -4.75 2.89
N ARG A 195 14.94 -3.52 2.63
CA ARG A 195 13.64 -2.98 3.05
C ARG A 195 13.11 -1.96 2.06
N CYS A 196 11.81 -1.69 2.10
CA CYS A 196 11.26 -0.48 1.49
C CYS A 196 11.33 0.65 2.52
N HIS A 197 11.72 1.85 2.11
CA HIS A 197 11.82 3.01 3.00
C HIS A 197 10.89 4.12 2.51
N PHE A 198 10.13 4.68 3.44
CA PHE A 198 9.13 5.71 3.17
C PHE A 198 9.26 6.87 4.16
N THR A 199 9.03 8.07 3.65
CA THR A 199 8.80 9.27 4.46
C THR A 199 7.39 9.77 4.22
N VAL A 200 6.76 10.32 5.24
CA VAL A 200 5.40 10.88 5.18
C VAL A 200 5.40 12.24 5.83
N ASP A 201 5.21 13.27 5.02
CA ASP A 201 5.06 14.65 5.46
C ASP A 201 3.59 15.01 5.61
N LEU A 202 3.24 15.76 6.66
CA LEU A 202 2.00 16.50 6.68
C LEU A 202 2.06 17.56 5.57
N TRP A 203 1.10 17.52 4.65
CA TRP A 203 1.11 18.39 3.48
C TRP A 203 0.14 19.55 3.68
N GLU A 204 0.68 20.78 3.60
CA GLU A 204 -0.12 22.00 3.54
C GLU A 204 -0.44 22.27 2.06
N ASP A 205 -1.73 22.28 1.72
CA ASP A 205 -2.19 22.53 0.36
C ASP A 205 -1.91 24.00 -0.02
N ASP A 206 -1.07 24.19 -1.04
CA ASP A 206 -0.70 25.50 -1.59
C ASP A 206 -1.49 25.85 -2.86
N GLY A 207 -2.53 25.08 -3.20
CA GLY A 207 -3.30 25.20 -4.44
C GLY A 207 -2.67 24.44 -5.62
N GLY A 208 -1.58 23.70 -5.39
CA GLY A 208 -0.91 22.86 -6.38
C GLY A 208 -1.50 21.44 -6.51
N THR A 209 -1.06 20.72 -7.54
CA THR A 209 -1.35 19.28 -7.68
C THR A 209 -0.57 18.51 -6.63
N HIS A 210 -1.26 17.62 -5.89
CA HIS A 210 -0.63 16.79 -4.88
C HIS A 210 0.55 16.00 -5.48
N PRO A 211 1.75 16.00 -4.87
CA PRO A 211 2.93 15.40 -5.50
C PRO A 211 2.79 13.91 -5.80
N TRP A 212 1.95 13.20 -5.03
CA TRP A 212 1.62 11.80 -5.31
C TRP A 212 0.99 11.60 -6.70
N ASP A 213 0.05 12.47 -7.08
CA ASP A 213 -0.67 12.37 -8.34
C ASP A 213 0.24 12.66 -9.52
N LYS A 214 1.06 13.71 -9.38
CA LYS A 214 2.07 14.07 -10.38
C LYS A 214 3.03 12.91 -10.67
N TYR A 215 3.52 12.23 -9.63
CA TYR A 215 4.42 11.09 -9.83
C TYR A 215 3.70 9.85 -10.36
N SER A 216 2.43 9.62 -9.96
CA SER A 216 1.60 8.56 -10.52
C SER A 216 1.37 8.74 -12.02
N GLU A 217 1.13 9.97 -12.49
CA GLU A 217 1.02 10.30 -13.91
C GLU A 217 2.34 10.08 -14.66
N GLU A 218 3.47 10.42 -14.04
CA GLU A 218 4.77 10.16 -14.63
C GLU A 218 5.03 8.66 -14.83
N LEU A 219 4.74 7.83 -13.82
CA LEU A 219 4.88 6.37 -13.93
C LEU A 219 3.93 5.78 -14.97
N ALA A 220 2.72 6.32 -15.04
CA ALA A 220 1.72 5.96 -16.05
C ALA A 220 2.25 6.21 -17.47
N ARG A 221 2.81 7.40 -17.72
CA ARG A 221 3.46 7.75 -19.00
C ARG A 221 4.66 6.85 -19.31
N ARG A 222 5.53 6.59 -18.33
CA ARG A 222 6.69 5.69 -18.50
C ARG A 222 6.26 4.26 -18.88
N ALA A 223 5.13 3.77 -18.34
CA ALA A 223 4.56 2.48 -18.73
C ALA A 223 4.23 2.46 -20.22
N PHE A 224 3.53 3.49 -20.67
CA PHE A 224 3.10 3.63 -22.05
C PHE A 224 4.27 3.79 -23.03
N ASP A 225 5.27 4.61 -22.68
CA ASP A 225 6.47 4.80 -23.49
C ASP A 225 7.25 3.48 -23.67
N LYS A 226 7.35 2.67 -22.61
CA LYS A 226 7.97 1.34 -22.66
C LYS A 226 7.22 0.43 -23.64
N MET A 227 5.88 0.47 -23.62
CA MET A 227 5.04 -0.34 -24.53
C MET A 227 5.22 0.10 -25.98
N LYS A 228 5.17 1.40 -26.27
CA LYS A 228 5.44 1.95 -27.61
C LYS A 228 6.84 1.57 -28.14
N GLY A 229 7.86 1.65 -27.30
CA GLY A 229 9.23 1.26 -27.66
C GLY A 229 9.36 -0.23 -27.95
N THR A 230 8.56 -1.07 -27.29
CA THR A 230 8.51 -2.52 -27.53
C THR A 230 7.80 -2.84 -28.86
N ASN A 231 6.72 -2.14 -29.17
CA ASN A 231 6.01 -2.27 -30.45
C ASN A 231 6.84 -1.79 -31.65
N LYS A 232 7.64 -0.71 -31.49
CA LYS A 232 8.59 -0.27 -32.54
C LYS A 232 9.67 -1.32 -32.84
N LYS A 233 10.18 -2.02 -31.83
CA LYS A 233 11.19 -3.09 -32.03
C LYS A 233 10.61 -4.34 -32.70
N LYS A 234 9.32 -4.65 -32.48
CA LYS A 234 8.63 -5.76 -33.17
C LYS A 234 8.26 -5.43 -34.63
N GLY A 235 8.22 -4.14 -34.99
CA GLY A 235 7.86 -3.65 -36.32
C GLY A 235 9.03 -3.35 -37.26
N SER A 236 10.28 -3.58 -36.87
CA SER A 236 11.43 -3.50 -37.77
C SER A 236 11.61 -4.86 -38.45
N PRO A 237 11.34 -5.00 -39.76
CA PRO A 237 11.80 -6.16 -40.50
C PRO A 237 13.33 -6.18 -40.40
N GLY A 238 13.90 -7.32 -40.02
CA GLY A 238 15.35 -7.51 -40.10
C GLY A 238 15.82 -7.15 -41.50
N THR A 239 16.73 -6.17 -41.57
CA THR A 239 17.57 -5.92 -42.75
C THR A 239 18.49 -7.09 -42.99
#